data_AF-I9FR99-F1
#
_entry.id   AF-I9FR99-F1
#
_cell.length_a   1.000
_cell.length_b   1.000
_cell.length_c   1.000
_cell.angle_alpha   90.00
_cell.angle_beta   90.00
_cell.angle_gamma   90.00
#
_symmetry.space_group_name_H-M   'P 1'
#
loop_
_entity.id
_entity.type
_entity.pdbx_description
1 polymer ?
#
loop_
_entity_poly.entity_id
_entity_poly.type
_entity_poly.pdbx_seq_one_letter_code
_entity_poly.pdbx_strand_id
1 'polypeptide(L)'
;MKLKNYAILLSFLLGGSAFVKAQDIALKSNILYDASGTINLGAEVGLAPRWTLDVSGNYNGWVRSHGRTWKHWMLQPEARYWFCDRFTGHFVGVHAHGGQYNVGNLKNDISFLGSDLSKLSDRRYQGWFVGAGIAYGYSWILSRYWNVEAEIGVGYAYTRFDAYPCADCGTKLIDGKSHHYVGPTKVALNLIYVF
;
A
#
# COMPACT_ATOMS: atom_id res chain seq x y z
N MET A 1 8.32 28.92 -15.34
CA MET A 1 7.22 27.92 -15.17
C MET A 1 7.36 27.00 -13.95
N LYS A 2 8.53 26.87 -13.28
CA LYS A 2 8.72 25.95 -12.14
C LYS A 2 8.26 26.52 -10.78
N LEU A 3 8.43 27.82 -10.53
CA LEU A 3 8.11 28.45 -9.24
C LEU A 3 6.60 28.46 -8.89
N LYS A 4 5.76 28.60 -9.92
CA LYS A 4 4.29 28.66 -9.79
C LYS A 4 3.71 27.32 -9.28
N ASN A 5 4.34 26.20 -9.62
CA ASN A 5 3.91 24.87 -9.20
C ASN A 5 4.27 24.58 -7.74
N TYR A 6 5.41 25.08 -7.25
CA TYR A 6 5.78 24.98 -5.83
C TYR A 6 4.90 25.86 -4.95
N ALA A 7 4.51 27.05 -5.42
CA ALA A 7 3.58 27.92 -4.70
C ALA A 7 2.19 27.28 -4.56
N ILE A 8 1.70 26.58 -5.59
CA ILE A 8 0.43 25.83 -5.54
C ILE A 8 0.55 24.67 -4.53
N LEU A 9 1.66 23.91 -4.56
CA LEU A 9 1.91 22.84 -3.59
C LEU A 9 1.99 23.36 -2.15
N LEU A 10 2.69 24.49 -1.94
CA LEU A 10 2.78 25.16 -0.63
C LEU A 10 1.42 25.68 -0.17
N SER A 11 0.60 26.21 -1.08
CA SER A 11 -0.75 26.69 -0.75
C SER A 11 -1.73 25.56 -0.42
N PHE A 12 -1.55 24.36 -1.01
CA PHE A 12 -2.28 23.16 -0.60
C PHE A 12 -1.83 22.66 0.79
N LEU A 13 -0.52 22.69 1.06
CA LEU A 13 0.05 22.30 2.36
C LEU A 13 -0.32 23.28 3.49
N LEU A 14 -0.42 24.58 3.20
CA LEU A 14 -0.73 25.62 4.18
C LEU A 14 -2.24 25.92 4.31
N GLY A 15 -3.05 25.60 3.28
CA GLY A 15 -4.50 25.76 3.32
C GLY A 15 -5.23 24.65 4.09
N GLY A 16 -4.61 23.46 4.20
CA GLY A 16 -5.16 22.32 4.94
C GLY A 16 -5.17 22.50 6.46
N SER A 17 -4.38 23.43 7.00
CA SER A 17 -4.22 23.64 8.45
C SER A 17 -5.36 24.44 9.09
N ALA A 18 -6.19 25.14 8.29
CA ALA A 18 -7.20 26.06 8.82
C ALA A 18 -8.53 25.37 9.24
N PHE A 19 -8.69 24.07 8.96
CA PHE A 19 -9.95 23.33 9.19
C PHE A 19 -9.83 22.12 10.10
N VAL A 20 -8.66 21.88 10.70
CA VAL A 20 -8.44 20.67 11.52
C VAL A 20 -9.00 20.90 12.91
N LYS A 21 -10.16 20.30 13.23
CA LYS A 21 -10.54 20.10 14.63
C LYS A 21 -9.70 18.94 15.17
N ALA A 22 -9.37 19.00 16.45
CA ALA A 22 -8.69 17.90 17.11
C ALA A 22 -9.46 16.58 16.90
N GLN A 23 -8.74 15.52 16.59
CA GLN A 23 -9.15 14.15 16.21
C GLN A 23 -9.73 13.99 14.80
N ASP A 24 -9.40 14.85 13.84
CA ASP A 24 -9.83 14.71 12.43
C ASP A 24 -8.80 14.00 11.55
N ILE A 25 -7.52 13.94 11.95
CA ILE A 25 -6.43 13.42 11.10
C ILE A 25 -5.63 12.38 11.88
N ALA A 26 -5.24 11.31 11.20
CA ALA A 26 -4.32 10.31 11.70
C ALA A 26 -3.21 10.02 10.69
N LEU A 27 -2.00 9.79 11.19
CA LEU A 27 -0.87 9.29 10.40
C LEU A 27 -0.59 7.83 10.76
N LYS A 28 -0.21 7.02 9.77
CA LYS A 28 -0.03 5.59 9.92
C LYS A 28 1.30 5.10 9.34
N SER A 29 1.90 4.13 10.01
CA SER A 29 2.93 3.26 9.42
C SER A 29 2.60 1.79 9.67
N ASN A 30 2.66 0.98 8.63
CA ASN A 30 2.50 -0.47 8.65
C ASN A 30 3.84 -1.13 9.00
N ILE A 31 3.92 -1.68 10.22
CA ILE A 31 5.12 -2.30 10.76
C ILE A 31 5.54 -3.52 9.93
N LEU A 32 4.59 -4.21 9.28
CA LEU A 32 4.91 -5.35 8.41
C LEU A 32 5.72 -4.92 7.18
N TYR A 33 5.44 -3.74 6.63
CA TYR A 33 6.22 -3.19 5.51
C TYR A 33 7.60 -2.74 5.98
N ASP A 34 7.70 -2.13 7.16
CA ASP A 34 8.98 -1.74 7.75
C ASP A 34 9.88 -2.96 7.97
N ALA A 35 9.34 -4.07 8.48
CA ALA A 35 10.06 -5.35 8.61
C ALA A 35 10.54 -5.91 7.25
N SER A 36 9.80 -5.63 6.17
CA SER A 36 10.19 -5.98 4.79
C SER A 36 11.14 -4.96 4.15
N GLY A 37 11.64 -3.97 4.90
CA GLY A 37 12.51 -2.90 4.38
C GLY A 37 11.81 -1.99 3.37
N THR A 38 10.47 -1.94 3.43
CA THR A 38 9.63 -1.12 2.57
C THR A 38 9.18 0.09 3.37
N ILE A 39 9.60 1.28 2.95
CA ILE A 39 9.17 2.53 3.57
C ILE A 39 7.70 2.70 3.23
N ASN A 40 6.88 3.03 4.21
CA ASN A 40 5.46 3.22 4.00
C ASN A 40 4.93 4.34 4.89
N LEU A 41 3.89 5.02 4.43
CA LEU A 41 3.22 6.10 5.16
C LEU A 41 1.77 6.19 4.71
N GLY A 42 0.87 6.35 5.66
CA GLY A 42 -0.55 6.62 5.43
C GLY A 42 -1.02 7.87 6.15
N ALA A 43 -2.02 8.52 5.56
CA ALA A 43 -2.77 9.59 6.19
C ALA A 43 -4.26 9.29 6.08
N GLU A 44 -4.97 9.39 7.19
CA GLU A 44 -6.41 9.17 7.27
C GLU A 44 -7.09 10.42 7.79
N VAL A 45 -8.16 10.85 7.12
CA VAL A 45 -8.98 11.99 7.51
C VAL A 45 -10.40 11.54 7.83
N GLY A 46 -10.95 12.03 8.93
CA GLY A 46 -12.35 11.83 9.28
C GLY A 46 -13.27 12.74 8.47
N LEU A 47 -14.18 12.14 7.72
CA LEU A 47 -15.17 12.84 6.88
C LEU A 47 -16.52 13.03 7.59
N ALA A 48 -16.88 12.08 8.46
CA ALA A 48 -18.09 12.09 9.28
C ALA A 48 -17.84 11.26 10.56
N PRO A 49 -18.75 11.23 11.55
CA PRO A 49 -18.54 10.49 12.80
C PRO A 49 -18.13 9.02 12.60
N ARG A 50 -18.61 8.39 11.52
CA ARG A 50 -18.35 6.98 11.18
C ARG A 50 -17.64 6.77 9.84
N TRP A 51 -17.17 7.83 9.20
CA TRP A 51 -16.55 7.75 7.88
C TRP A 51 -15.18 8.40 7.90
N THR A 52 -14.22 7.70 7.32
CA THR A 52 -12.87 8.22 7.11
C THR A 52 -12.41 7.89 5.69
N LEU A 53 -11.41 8.65 5.23
CA LEU A 53 -10.71 8.42 3.99
C LEU A 53 -9.23 8.30 4.29
N ASP A 54 -8.66 7.14 3.98
CA ASP A 54 -7.26 6.79 4.14
C ASP A 54 -6.57 6.82 2.78
N VAL A 55 -5.35 7.33 2.74
CA VAL A 55 -4.46 7.21 1.59
C VAL A 55 -3.12 6.74 2.10
N SER A 56 -2.74 5.52 1.70
CA SER A 56 -1.46 4.92 2.05
C SER A 56 -0.57 4.75 0.83
N GLY A 57 0.73 4.94 1.03
CA GLY A 57 1.75 4.72 0.02
C GLY A 57 2.86 3.85 0.58
N ASN A 58 3.45 3.01 -0.27
CA ASN A 58 4.65 2.26 0.06
C ASN A 58 5.67 2.37 -1.07
N TYR A 59 6.95 2.31 -0.68
CA TYR A 59 8.09 2.42 -1.57
C TYR A 59 9.23 1.53 -1.09
N ASN A 60 9.76 0.75 -2.02
CA ASN A 60 10.99 -0.01 -1.84
C ASN A 60 11.86 0.21 -3.07
N GLY A 61 13.05 0.78 -2.90
CA GLY A 61 14.00 1.05 -3.98
C GLY A 61 15.26 0.18 -3.91
N TRP A 62 15.37 -0.69 -2.92
CA TRP A 62 16.63 -1.29 -2.52
C TRP A 62 16.95 -2.53 -3.37
N VAL A 63 18.20 -2.65 -3.81
CA VAL A 63 18.74 -3.93 -4.27
C VAL A 63 19.21 -4.66 -3.02
N ARG A 64 18.66 -5.84 -2.74
CA ARG A 64 19.10 -6.65 -1.61
C ARG A 64 20.35 -7.44 -2.00
N SER A 65 21.11 -7.88 -1.00
CA SER A 65 22.31 -8.70 -1.21
C SER A 65 21.99 -9.96 -2.03
N HIS A 66 23.00 -10.51 -2.72
CA HIS A 66 22.89 -11.72 -3.55
C HIS A 66 22.00 -11.59 -4.80
N GLY A 67 21.94 -10.40 -5.40
CA GLY A 67 21.22 -10.18 -6.67
C GLY A 67 19.69 -10.25 -6.54
N ARG A 68 19.15 -10.10 -5.32
CA ARG A 68 17.70 -10.03 -5.10
C ARG A 68 17.22 -8.61 -5.39
N THR A 69 16.31 -8.50 -6.36
CA THR A 69 15.70 -7.22 -6.70
C THR A 69 14.29 -7.19 -6.12
N TRP A 70 14.01 -6.22 -5.26
CA TRP A 70 12.66 -5.96 -4.78
C TRP A 70 12.43 -4.45 -4.81
N LYS A 71 12.01 -3.97 -5.98
CA LYS A 71 11.66 -2.56 -6.17
C LYS A 71 10.18 -2.45 -6.42
N HIS A 72 9.49 -1.59 -5.69
CA HIS A 72 8.09 -1.30 -5.97
C HIS A 72 7.71 0.05 -5.39
N TRP A 73 6.66 0.62 -5.95
CA TRP A 73 5.89 1.67 -5.31
C TRP A 73 4.41 1.36 -5.51
N MET A 74 3.60 1.71 -4.53
CA MET A 74 2.15 1.52 -4.58
C MET A 74 1.46 2.63 -3.82
N LEU A 75 0.29 3.01 -4.32
CA LEU A 75 -0.66 3.91 -3.68
C LEU A 75 -1.96 3.12 -3.45
N GLN A 76 -2.55 3.31 -2.27
CA GLN A 76 -3.80 2.65 -1.88
C GLN A 76 -4.71 3.62 -1.13
N PRO A 77 -5.59 4.35 -1.85
CA PRO A 77 -6.71 5.06 -1.24
C PRO A 77 -7.80 4.09 -0.77
N GLU A 78 -8.42 4.41 0.36
CA GLU A 78 -9.45 3.59 0.99
C GLU A 78 -10.49 4.42 1.71
N ALA A 79 -11.76 4.19 1.40
CA ALA A 79 -12.87 4.72 2.17
C ALA A 79 -13.24 3.72 3.26
N ARG A 80 -13.31 4.16 4.52
CA ARG A 80 -13.60 3.29 5.66
C ARG A 80 -14.88 3.73 6.37
N TYR A 81 -15.68 2.74 6.72
CA TYR A 81 -16.85 2.88 7.56
C TYR A 81 -16.63 2.21 8.91
N TRP A 82 -16.73 2.99 9.97
CA TRP A 82 -16.54 2.57 11.36
C TRP A 82 -17.88 2.22 11.99
N PHE A 83 -17.94 1.15 12.77
CA PHE A 83 -19.19 0.68 13.35
C PHE A 83 -19.67 1.55 14.52
N CYS A 84 -18.74 2.17 15.26
CA CYS A 84 -19.02 3.04 16.40
C CYS A 84 -18.63 4.49 16.10
N ASP A 85 -17.40 4.87 16.45
CA ASP A 85 -16.79 6.17 16.13
C ASP A 85 -15.54 5.94 15.29
N ARG A 86 -15.19 6.92 14.45
CA ARG A 86 -13.95 6.90 13.66
C ARG A 86 -12.72 6.72 14.55
N PHE A 87 -11.70 6.05 14.00
CA PHE A 87 -10.43 5.73 14.66
C PHE A 87 -10.48 4.71 15.80
N THR A 88 -11.63 4.12 16.14
CA THR A 88 -11.74 3.13 17.23
C THR A 88 -12.65 1.94 16.92
N GLY A 89 -12.22 0.75 17.33
CA GLY A 89 -12.99 -0.48 17.16
C GLY A 89 -13.01 -0.98 15.72
N HIS A 90 -14.15 -1.58 15.34
CA HIS A 90 -14.33 -2.27 14.07
C HIS A 90 -14.60 -1.29 12.91
N PHE A 91 -13.99 -1.57 11.75
CA PHE A 91 -14.33 -0.90 10.50
C PHE A 91 -14.29 -1.86 9.31
N VAL A 92 -14.99 -1.46 8.25
CA VAL A 92 -14.90 -2.05 6.91
C VAL A 92 -14.42 -0.99 5.93
N GLY A 93 -13.58 -1.39 5.00
CA GLY A 93 -12.97 -0.53 3.99
C GLY A 93 -13.29 -0.98 2.57
N VAL A 94 -13.35 -0.03 1.66
CA VAL A 94 -13.26 -0.29 0.21
C VAL A 94 -12.05 0.47 -0.30
N HIS A 95 -11.11 -0.25 -0.88
CA HIS A 95 -9.85 0.32 -1.36
C HIS A 95 -9.67 0.12 -2.85
N ALA A 96 -8.99 1.08 -3.47
CA ALA A 96 -8.34 0.90 -4.75
C ALA A 96 -6.84 0.84 -4.51
N HIS A 97 -6.11 0.11 -5.33
CA HIS A 97 -4.65 0.06 -5.25
C HIS A 97 -4.03 0.05 -6.64
N GLY A 98 -2.85 0.65 -6.75
CA GLY A 98 -2.08 0.55 -7.96
C GLY A 98 -0.63 0.95 -7.74
N GLY A 99 0.22 0.51 -8.64
CA GLY A 99 1.65 0.69 -8.48
C GLY A 99 2.47 0.06 -9.57
N GLN A 100 3.78 0.16 -9.41
CA GLN A 100 4.75 -0.52 -10.26
C GLN A 100 5.63 -1.40 -9.40
N TYR A 101 6.11 -2.47 -10.01
CA TYR A 101 6.99 -3.41 -9.35
C TYR A 101 8.06 -3.90 -10.32
N ASN A 102 9.21 -4.24 -9.74
CA ASN A 102 10.30 -4.95 -10.35
C ASN A 102 10.85 -5.88 -9.27
N VAL A 103 10.44 -7.15 -9.33
CA VAL A 103 10.68 -8.15 -8.29
C VAL A 103 11.24 -9.41 -8.94
N GLY A 104 12.32 -9.95 -8.38
CA GLY A 104 12.91 -11.19 -8.85
C GLY A 104 13.94 -11.76 -7.88
N ASN A 105 14.27 -13.03 -8.08
CA ASN A 105 15.17 -13.80 -7.21
C ASN A 105 14.65 -13.83 -5.75
N LEU A 106 13.34 -14.00 -5.62
CA LEU A 106 12.63 -14.16 -4.36
C LEU A 106 12.41 -15.64 -4.12
N LYS A 107 13.38 -16.34 -3.51
CA LYS A 107 13.22 -17.76 -3.16
C LYS A 107 11.96 -17.97 -2.31
N ASN A 108 10.96 -18.63 -2.89
CA ASN A 108 9.69 -18.97 -2.26
C ASN A 108 9.04 -20.16 -3.00
N ASP A 109 8.22 -20.93 -2.27
CA ASP A 109 7.41 -22.03 -2.82
C ASP A 109 5.91 -21.70 -2.73
N ILE A 110 5.55 -20.42 -2.83
CA ILE A 110 4.19 -19.96 -2.60
C ILE A 110 3.40 -20.06 -3.90
N SER A 111 2.31 -20.82 -3.87
CA SER A 111 1.27 -20.80 -4.89
C SER A 111 -0.04 -20.46 -4.21
N PHE A 112 -0.74 -19.45 -4.73
CA PHE A 112 -1.96 -18.95 -4.11
C PHE A 112 -3.00 -18.57 -5.17
N LEU A 113 -4.20 -19.16 -5.08
CA LEU A 113 -5.37 -18.89 -5.93
C LEU A 113 -5.04 -18.71 -7.42
N GLY A 114 -4.35 -19.69 -8.02
CA GLY A 114 -4.01 -19.69 -9.44
C GLY A 114 -2.80 -18.81 -9.82
N SER A 115 -2.21 -18.11 -8.85
CA SER A 115 -0.97 -17.36 -9.01
C SER A 115 0.21 -18.12 -8.43
N ASP A 116 1.09 -18.55 -9.32
CA ASP A 116 2.31 -19.27 -8.96
C ASP A 116 3.47 -18.28 -8.75
N LEU A 117 3.67 -17.89 -7.49
CA LEU A 117 4.72 -16.95 -7.08
C LEU A 117 6.09 -17.64 -6.96
N SER A 118 6.15 -18.97 -7.00
CA SER A 118 7.41 -19.72 -6.99
C SER A 118 8.32 -19.33 -8.16
N LYS A 119 7.73 -18.90 -9.28
CA LYS A 119 8.46 -18.39 -10.45
C LYS A 119 9.27 -17.12 -10.18
N LEU A 120 9.00 -16.40 -9.10
CA LEU A 120 9.83 -15.26 -8.66
C LEU A 120 11.19 -15.72 -8.12
N SER A 121 11.35 -17.01 -7.79
CA SER A 121 12.64 -17.58 -7.38
C SER A 121 13.67 -17.52 -8.51
N ASP A 122 13.24 -17.82 -9.74
CA ASP A 122 14.15 -17.97 -10.88
C ASP A 122 14.00 -16.87 -11.93
N ARG A 123 12.97 -16.02 -11.84
CA ARG A 123 12.68 -14.98 -12.83
C ARG A 123 12.45 -13.63 -12.17
N ARG A 124 12.76 -12.58 -12.93
CA ARG A 124 12.41 -11.20 -12.56
C ARG A 124 11.20 -10.76 -13.35
N TYR A 125 10.22 -10.20 -12.65
CA TYR A 125 9.00 -9.64 -13.22
C TYR A 125 8.98 -8.14 -13.00
N GLN A 126 8.79 -7.39 -14.08
CA GLN A 126 8.68 -5.94 -14.05
C GLN A 126 7.37 -5.53 -14.71
N GLY A 127 6.56 -4.73 -14.01
CA GLY A 127 5.26 -4.36 -14.51
C GLY A 127 4.55 -3.33 -13.66
N TRP A 128 3.28 -3.15 -13.96
CA TRP A 128 2.37 -2.30 -13.20
C TRP A 128 1.08 -3.06 -12.92
N PHE A 129 0.41 -2.68 -11.84
CA PHE A 129 -0.86 -3.25 -11.47
C PHE A 129 -1.84 -2.17 -11.03
N VAL A 130 -3.13 -2.49 -11.16
CA VAL A 130 -4.24 -1.70 -10.64
C VAL A 130 -5.33 -2.65 -10.18
N GLY A 131 -6.09 -2.26 -9.18
CA GLY A 131 -7.15 -3.09 -8.66
C GLY A 131 -7.93 -2.44 -7.54
N ALA A 132 -8.82 -3.23 -6.95
CA ALA A 132 -9.67 -2.80 -5.86
C ALA A 132 -10.05 -4.00 -5.00
N GLY A 133 -10.42 -3.72 -3.76
CA GLY A 133 -10.84 -4.74 -2.82
C GLY A 133 -11.65 -4.16 -1.68
N ILE A 134 -11.99 -5.07 -0.77
CA ILE A 134 -12.61 -4.74 0.50
C ILE A 134 -11.66 -5.13 1.63
N ALA A 135 -11.73 -4.40 2.72
CA ALA A 135 -10.94 -4.63 3.91
C ALA A 135 -11.83 -4.68 5.15
N TYR A 136 -11.33 -5.35 6.17
CA TYR A 136 -11.88 -5.34 7.50
C TYR A 136 -10.72 -5.17 8.49
N GLY A 137 -10.93 -4.31 9.47
CA GLY A 137 -9.92 -4.06 10.48
C GLY A 137 -10.50 -3.71 11.84
N TYR A 138 -9.60 -3.67 12.81
CA TYR A 138 -9.88 -3.30 14.17
C TYR A 138 -8.79 -2.39 14.70
N SER A 139 -9.18 -1.26 15.32
CA SER A 139 -8.29 -0.29 15.95
C SER A 139 -8.41 -0.33 17.48
N TRP A 140 -7.29 -0.56 18.16
CA TRP A 140 -7.14 -0.47 19.60
C TRP A 140 -6.55 0.89 19.99
N ILE A 141 -7.18 1.57 20.94
CA ILE A 141 -6.64 2.78 21.54
C ILE A 141 -5.57 2.39 22.56
N LEU A 142 -4.32 2.80 22.33
CA LEU A 142 -3.23 2.61 23.29
C LEU A 142 -3.09 3.80 24.24
N SER A 143 -3.25 5.01 23.71
CA SER A 143 -3.16 6.25 24.49
C SER A 143 -3.99 7.36 23.83
N ARG A 144 -3.95 8.57 24.38
CA ARG A 144 -4.66 9.74 23.82
C ARG A 144 -4.36 10.00 22.34
N TYR A 145 -3.14 9.71 21.89
CA TYR A 145 -2.68 10.01 20.52
C TYR A 145 -2.24 8.77 19.75
N TRP A 146 -2.15 7.60 20.37
CA TRP A 146 -1.62 6.39 19.73
C TRP A 146 -2.66 5.29 19.67
N ASN A 147 -2.87 4.76 18.47
CA ASN A 147 -3.65 3.56 18.24
C ASN A 147 -2.79 2.50 17.54
N VAL A 148 -3.17 1.24 17.70
CA VAL A 148 -2.69 0.13 16.88
C VAL A 148 -3.87 -0.44 16.11
N GLU A 149 -3.67 -0.78 14.86
CA GLU A 149 -4.72 -1.31 14.00
C GLU A 149 -4.24 -2.56 13.28
N ALA A 150 -5.07 -3.60 13.29
CA ALA A 150 -4.88 -4.77 12.46
C ALA A 150 -5.92 -4.78 11.34
N GLU A 151 -5.47 -5.07 10.13
CA GLU A 151 -6.32 -4.99 8.96
C GLU A 151 -5.96 -6.07 7.94
N ILE A 152 -7.00 -6.68 7.37
CA ILE A 152 -6.89 -7.64 6.28
C ILE A 152 -7.88 -7.27 5.18
N GLY A 153 -7.44 -7.38 3.92
CA GLY A 153 -8.28 -7.09 2.78
C GLY A 153 -8.06 -8.07 1.65
N VAL A 154 -9.16 -8.38 0.97
CA VAL A 154 -9.22 -9.24 -0.21
C VAL A 154 -9.74 -8.44 -1.38
N GLY A 155 -9.24 -8.75 -2.57
CA GLY A 155 -9.60 -7.98 -3.75
C GLY A 155 -9.08 -8.61 -5.03
N TYR A 156 -9.19 -7.79 -6.07
CA TYR A 156 -8.79 -8.12 -7.42
C TYR A 156 -7.68 -7.16 -7.87
N ALA A 157 -6.67 -7.70 -8.53
CA ALA A 157 -5.62 -6.92 -9.18
C ALA A 157 -5.44 -7.37 -10.63
N TYR A 158 -5.53 -6.42 -11.55
CA TYR A 158 -5.05 -6.57 -12.91
C TYR A 158 -3.59 -6.15 -12.96
N THR A 159 -2.75 -6.96 -13.60
CA THR A 159 -1.34 -6.64 -13.82
C THR A 159 -0.92 -6.91 -15.26
N ARG A 160 -0.01 -6.06 -15.77
CA ARG A 160 0.68 -6.27 -17.03
C ARG A 160 2.19 -6.19 -16.80
N PHE A 161 2.90 -7.23 -17.22
CA PHE A 161 4.32 -7.40 -16.88
C PHE A 161 5.16 -7.98 -18.00
N ASP A 162 6.44 -7.69 -17.91
CA ASP A 162 7.54 -8.34 -18.61
C ASP A 162 8.25 -9.31 -17.67
N ALA A 163 8.71 -10.45 -18.19
CA ALA A 163 9.53 -11.39 -17.44
C ALA A 163 10.94 -11.47 -18.03
N TYR A 164 11.94 -11.55 -17.16
CA TYR A 164 13.37 -11.65 -17.49
C TYR A 164 13.96 -12.91 -16.86
N PRO A 165 14.97 -13.53 -17.48
CA PRO A 165 15.54 -14.80 -17.02
C PRO A 165 16.39 -14.64 -15.75
N CYS A 166 16.88 -13.44 -15.46
CA CYS A 166 17.63 -13.17 -14.24
C CYS A 166 17.49 -11.70 -13.80
N ALA A 167 18.04 -11.36 -12.63
CA ALA A 167 17.97 -10.02 -12.05
C ALA A 167 18.64 -8.94 -12.93
N ASP A 168 19.77 -9.28 -13.55
CA ASP A 168 20.64 -8.37 -14.31
C ASP A 168 20.57 -8.59 -15.84
N CYS A 169 19.80 -9.57 -16.29
CA CYS A 169 19.70 -9.96 -17.70
C CYS A 169 18.79 -9.00 -18.47
N GLY A 170 19.24 -8.54 -19.64
CA GLY A 170 18.49 -7.60 -20.48
C GLY A 170 17.49 -8.23 -21.47
N THR A 171 17.59 -9.54 -21.74
CA THR A 171 16.71 -10.19 -22.74
C THR A 171 15.37 -10.57 -22.09
N LYS A 172 14.25 -10.10 -22.65
CA LYS A 172 12.90 -10.45 -22.17
C LYS A 172 12.54 -11.89 -22.55
N LEU A 173 12.06 -12.67 -21.57
CA LEU A 173 11.42 -13.97 -21.80
C LEU A 173 9.95 -13.82 -22.16
N ILE A 174 9.27 -12.86 -21.56
CA ILE A 174 7.86 -12.57 -21.75
C ILE A 174 7.73 -11.06 -21.88
N ASP A 175 6.99 -10.61 -22.89
CA ASP A 175 6.73 -9.20 -23.16
C ASP A 175 5.25 -8.89 -23.00
N GLY A 176 4.92 -7.99 -22.07
CA GLY A 176 3.59 -7.41 -21.91
C GLY A 176 2.46 -8.39 -21.58
N LYS A 177 2.72 -9.51 -20.88
CA LYS A 177 1.70 -10.48 -20.50
C LYS A 177 0.77 -9.89 -19.45
N SER A 178 -0.53 -10.15 -19.63
CA SER A 178 -1.57 -9.74 -18.69
C SER A 178 -1.91 -10.89 -17.74
N HIS A 179 -2.25 -10.54 -16.50
CA HIS A 179 -2.67 -11.50 -15.49
C HIS A 179 -3.69 -10.88 -14.54
N HIS A 180 -4.63 -11.70 -14.11
CA HIS A 180 -5.71 -11.35 -13.20
C HIS A 180 -5.48 -12.09 -11.89
N TYR A 181 -5.24 -11.35 -10.81
CA TYR A 181 -5.06 -11.89 -9.48
C TYR A 181 -6.31 -11.63 -8.64
N VAL A 182 -6.75 -12.65 -7.90
CA VAL A 182 -7.78 -12.52 -6.87
C VAL A 182 -7.22 -13.14 -5.59
N GLY A 183 -7.25 -12.39 -4.49
CA GLY A 183 -6.69 -12.87 -3.23
C GLY A 183 -6.49 -11.74 -2.22
N PRO A 184 -5.65 -11.96 -1.18
CA PRO A 184 -5.23 -10.91 -0.27
C PRO A 184 -4.58 -9.76 -1.03
N THR A 185 -5.14 -8.57 -0.87
CA THR A 185 -4.66 -7.31 -1.45
C THR A 185 -4.14 -6.35 -0.39
N LYS A 186 -4.47 -6.61 0.89
CA LYS A 186 -4.04 -5.80 2.03
C LYS A 186 -3.81 -6.69 3.25
N VAL A 187 -2.69 -6.49 3.93
CA VAL A 187 -2.42 -7.01 5.27
C VAL A 187 -1.61 -5.97 6.00
N ALA A 188 -2.09 -5.49 7.14
CA ALA A 188 -1.44 -4.43 7.88
C ALA A 188 -1.50 -4.62 9.38
N LEU A 189 -0.40 -4.25 10.04
CA LEU A 189 -0.34 -3.93 11.45
C LEU A 189 0.15 -2.47 11.54
N ASN A 190 -0.79 -1.55 11.67
CA ASN A 190 -0.52 -0.12 11.63
C ASN A 190 -0.28 0.41 13.05
N LEU A 191 0.80 1.16 13.22
CA LEU A 191 0.94 2.11 14.30
C LEU A 191 0.41 3.46 13.85
N ILE A 192 -0.52 4.02 14.61
CA ILE A 192 -1.31 5.19 14.22
C ILE A 192 -1.09 6.31 15.25
N TYR A 193 -0.80 7.51 14.76
CA TYR A 193 -0.81 8.74 15.55
C TYR A 193 -2.01 9.60 15.17
N VAL A 194 -2.90 9.88 16.12
CA VAL A 194 -4.11 10.71 15.94
C VAL A 194 -3.83 12.11 16.50
N PHE A 195 -4.14 13.15 15.72
CA PHE A 195 -3.95 14.58 16.08
C PHE A 195 -5.20 15.16 16.69
#